data_AF-A0A1V2PV56-F1
#
_entry.id   AF-A0A1V2PV56-F1
#
_cell.length_a   1.000
_cell.length_b   1.000
_cell.length_c   1.000
_cell.angle_alpha   90.00
_cell.angle_beta   90.00
_cell.angle_gamma   90.00
#
_symmetry.space_group_name_H-M   'P 1'
#
loop_
_entity.id
_entity.type
_entity.pdbx_description
1 polymer ?
#
loop_
_entity_poly.entity_id
_entity_poly.type
_entity_poly.pdbx_seq_one_letter_code
_entity_poly.pdbx_strand_id
1 'polypeptide(L)' 'MKMRDGSWRATWQGPASVLGEFTGNRDDSIAWAHQRSRRCWIYSEQHGDVVLHDADDADHD' A
#
# COMPACT_ATOMS: atom_id res chain seq x y z
N MET A 1 -5.99 -0.16 -0.30
CA MET A 1 -7.35 0.33 -0.60
C MET A 1 -8.31 -0.24 0.41
N LYS A 2 -9.24 0.55 0.96
CA LYS A 2 -10.26 0.05 1.87
C LYS A 2 -11.45 -0.54 1.08
N MET A 3 -11.87 -1.72 1.48
CA MET A 3 -12.98 -2.47 0.90
C MET A 3 -14.30 -2.13 1.63
N ARG A 4 -15.44 -2.49 1.02
CA ARG A 4 -16.78 -2.21 1.60
C ARG A 4 -17.03 -2.92 2.93
N ASP A 5 -16.36 -4.05 3.15
CA ASP A 5 -16.41 -4.83 4.40
C ASP A 5 -15.51 -4.25 5.51
N GLY A 6 -14.82 -3.13 5.24
CA GLY A 6 -13.88 -2.50 6.16
C GLY A 6 -12.46 -3.07 6.14
N SER A 7 -12.22 -4.17 5.41
CA SER A 7 -10.88 -4.71 5.21
C SER A 7 -10.03 -3.78 4.33
N TRP A 8 -8.72 -3.90 4.45
CA TRP A 8 -7.76 -3.24 3.58
C TRP A 8 -7.13 -4.26 2.65
N ARG A 9 -7.06 -3.90 1.37
CA ARG A 9 -6.40 -4.69 0.34
C ARG A 9 -5.15 -3.98 -0.17
N ALA A 10 -4.05 -4.71 -0.25
CA ALA A 10 -2.85 -4.35 -0.98
C ALA A 10 -2.71 -5.24 -2.21
N THR A 11 -2.26 -4.65 -3.32
CA THR A 11 -2.06 -5.36 -4.59
C THR A 11 -0.69 -5.01 -5.12
N TRP A 12 0.10 -6.01 -5.45
CA TRP A 12 1.38 -5.86 -6.12
C TRP A 12 1.19 -6.15 -7.60
N GLN A 13 1.41 -5.15 -8.45
CA GLN A 13 1.22 -5.26 -9.90
C GLN A 13 2.57 -5.26 -10.60
N GLY A 14 2.74 -6.21 -11.52
CA GLY A 14 3.79 -6.20 -12.53
C GLY A 14 3.34 -5.49 -13.80
N PRO A 15 4.15 -5.49 -14.86
CA PRO A 15 3.88 -4.75 -16.09
C PRO A 15 2.58 -5.12 -16.80
N ALA A 16 2.12 -6.37 -16.65
CA ALA A 16 0.96 -6.90 -17.36
C ALA A 16 0.02 -7.75 -16.47
N SER A 17 0.32 -7.93 -15.19
CA SER A 17 -0.44 -8.82 -14.32
C SER A 17 -0.33 -8.43 -12.85
N VAL A 18 -1.28 -8.91 -12.05
CA VAL A 18 -1.18 -8.89 -10.59
C VAL A 18 -0.22 -10.01 -10.16
N LEU A 19 0.83 -9.64 -9.45
CA LEU A 19 1.85 -10.55 -8.92
C LEU A 19 1.49 -11.06 -7.52
N GLY A 20 0.66 -10.32 -6.78
CA GLY A 20 0.15 -10.74 -5.48
C GLY A 20 -0.90 -9.79 -4.91
N GLU A 21 -1.70 -10.32 -4.00
CA GLU A 21 -2.69 -9.57 -3.22
C GLU A 21 -2.60 -9.96 -1.75
N PHE A 22 -2.92 -9.01 -0.90
CA PHE A 22 -3.07 -9.20 0.54
C PHE A 22 -4.32 -8.48 1.01
N THR A 23 -5.07 -9.13 1.91
CA THR A 23 -6.25 -8.53 2.56
C THR A 23 -6.10 -8.68 4.06
N GLY A 24 -6.23 -7.57 4.79
CA GLY A 24 -6.06 -7.52 6.24
C GLY A 24 -6.52 -6.18 6.81
N ASN A 25 -5.89 -5.76 7.91
CA ASN A 25 -6.07 -4.39 8.40
C ASN A 25 -5.17 -3.41 7.64
N ARG A 26 -5.31 -2.12 7.95
CA ARG A 26 -4.56 -1.04 7.29
C ARG A 26 -3.05 -1.22 7.43
N ASP A 27 -2.58 -1.40 8.66
CA ASP A 27 -1.16 -1.41 8.98
C ASP A 27 -0.46 -2.64 8.38
N ASP A 28 -1.10 -3.81 8.44
CA ASP A 28 -0.59 -5.03 7.81
C ASP A 28 -0.53 -4.89 6.29
N SER A 29 -1.52 -4.24 5.68
CA SER A 29 -1.54 -4.01 4.23
C SER A 29 -0.41 -3.08 3.78
N ILE A 30 -0.12 -2.06 4.58
CA ILE A 30 0.99 -1.12 4.34
C ILE A 30 2.34 -1.84 4.52
N ALA A 31 2.51 -2.57 5.62
CA ALA A 31 3.71 -3.36 5.87
C ALA A 31 3.96 -4.40 4.76
N TRP A 32 2.90 -5.09 4.30
CA TRP A 32 2.99 -6.04 3.19
C TRP A 32 3.44 -5.38 1.88
N ALA A 33 2.98 -4.16 1.61
CA ALA A 33 3.38 -3.39 0.44
C ALA A 33 4.85 -2.97 0.51
N HIS A 34 5.30 -2.46 1.66
CA HIS A 34 6.69 -2.04 1.88
C HIS A 34 7.69 -3.20 1.80
N GLN A 35 7.30 -4.42 2.23
CA GLN A 35 8.15 -5.61 2.06
C GLN A 35 8.47 -5.94 0.60
N ARG A 36 7.63 -5.50 -0.36
CA ARG A 36 7.78 -5.82 -1.79
C ARG A 36 8.31 -4.66 -2.61
N SER A 37 7.99 -3.44 -2.22
CA SER A 37 8.47 -2.23 -2.88
C SER A 37 8.69 -1.14 -1.85
N ARG A 38 9.89 -0.56 -1.85
CA ARG A 38 10.20 0.62 -1.05
C ARG A 38 9.26 1.78 -1.37
N ARG A 39 8.87 1.89 -2.63
CA ARG A 39 7.97 2.91 -3.15
C ARG A 39 6.63 2.29 -3.52
N CYS A 40 5.57 2.67 -2.81
CA CYS A 40 4.23 2.12 -3.00
C CYS A 40 3.15 3.20 -2.96
N TRP A 41 2.02 2.94 -3.62
CA TRP A 41 0.87 3.83 -3.65
C TRP A 41 -0.16 3.36 -2.63
N ILE A 42 -0.46 4.22 -1.65
CA ILE A 42 -1.36 3.89 -0.53
C ILE A 42 -2.56 4.82 -0.55
N TYR A 43 -3.77 4.26 -0.42
CA TYR A 43 -4.97 5.08 -0.27
C TYR A 43 -5.00 5.75 1.12
N SER A 44 -5.10 7.07 1.15
CA SER A 44 -5.20 7.92 2.34
C SER A 44 -6.65 8.33 2.58
N GLU A 45 -7.29 7.75 3.61
CA GLU A 45 -8.66 8.14 3.98
C GLU A 45 -8.77 9.61 4.36
N GLN A 46 -7.72 10.20 4.92
CA GLN A 46 -7.70 11.61 5.34
C GLN A 46 -7.83 12.57 4.16
N HIS A 47 -7.27 12.21 3.01
CA HIS A 47 -7.25 13.04 1.81
C HIS A 47 -8.24 12.56 0.74
N GLY A 48 -8.80 11.35 0.91
CA GLY A 48 -9.66 10.71 -0.08
C GLY A 48 -8.92 10.33 -1.37
N ASP A 49 -7.58 10.17 -1.31
CA ASP A 49 -6.73 10.02 -2.50
C ASP A 49 -5.61 8.99 -2.27
N VAL A 50 -4.95 8.57 -3.35
CA VAL A 50 -3.80 7.66 -3.33
C VAL A 50 -2.52 8.48 -3.23
N VAL A 51 -1.81 8.35 -2.11
CA VAL A 51 -0.53 9.01 -1.86
C VAL A 51 0.63 8.09 -2.18
N LEU A 52 1.70 8.65 -2.73
CA LEU A 52 2.95 7.94 -2.88
C LEU A 52 3.63 7.86 -1.51
N HIS A 53 3.93 6.66 -1.06
CA HIS A 53 4.72 6.43 0.13
C HIS A 53 6.07 5.85 -0.31
N ASP A 54 7.12 6.63 -0.08
CA ASP A 54 8.49 6.16 -0.24
C ASP A 54 9.04 5.77 1.13
N ALA A 55 9.85 4.72 1.18
CA ALA A 55 10.49 4.27 2.41
C ALA A 55 11.83 5.01 2.65
N ASP A 56 12.34 5.72 1.64
CA ASP A 56 13.60 6.47 1.71
C ASP A 56 13.45 7.90 2.28
N ASP A 57 12.23 8.37 2.60
CA ASP A 57 11.98 9.65 3.32
C ASP A 57 12.36 9.60 4.82
N ALA A 58 12.95 8.51 5.30
CA ALA A 58 13.36 8.31 6.68
C ALA A 58 14.84 8.63 6.98
N ASP A 59 15.63 9.08 5.99
CA ASP A 59 17.09 9.31 6.13
C ASP A 59 17.50 10.78 5.89
N HIS A 60 16.71 11.73 6.39
CA HIS A 60 17.11 13.14 6.42
C HIS A 60 17.04 13.73 7.83
N ASP A 61 17.91 13.24 8.72
CA ASP A 61 18.63 14.04 9.76
C ASP A 61 19.82 13.25 10.33
#